data_AF-A0A352JT72-F1
#
_entry.id   AF-A0A352JT72-F1
#
_cell.length_a   1.000
_cell.length_b   1.000
_cell.length_c   1.000
_cell.angle_alpha   90.00
_cell.angle_beta   90.00
_cell.angle_gamma   90.00
#
_symmetry.space_group_name_H-M   'P 1'
#
loop_
_entity.id
_entity.type
_entity.pdbx_description
1 polymer ?
#
loop_
_entity_poly.entity_id
_entity_poly.type
_entity_poly.pdbx_seq_one_letter_code
_entity_poly.pdbx_strand_id
1 'polypeptide(L)'
;MTDQRIKKAAGLLRKNNLDVLLITEINHVRYLSGFTGSNGIVVISPNKSFFLTDFRYKVQSQKEVKGCKVIIASRQLLTELPMLPIFSKRTRIGFEADFVSVNSLTKFKEILPDAEFKPTTQLVESLSIVKDAEEIRRVKKAVRIADKAFAEILDIIKPGIAEKDIALELEYKMRKL
;
A
#
# COMPACT_ATOMS: atom_id res chain seq x y z
N MET A 1 -13.18 4.00 -7.38
CA MET A 1 -11.88 4.71 -7.30
C MET A 1 -10.72 3.73 -7.24
N THR A 2 -10.67 2.86 -6.24
CA THR A 2 -9.64 1.80 -6.09
C THR A 2 -9.52 0.86 -7.30
N ASP A 3 -10.63 0.34 -7.82
CA ASP A 3 -10.63 -0.50 -9.05
C ASP A 3 -10.01 0.19 -10.25
N GLN A 4 -10.14 1.52 -10.35
CA GLN A 4 -9.54 2.29 -11.43
C GLN A 4 -8.02 2.40 -11.25
N ARG A 5 -7.52 2.45 -10.01
CA ARG A 5 -6.08 2.46 -9.70
C ARG A 5 -5.43 1.13 -10.06
N ILE A 6 -6.08 0.01 -9.73
CA ILE A 6 -5.62 -1.32 -10.16
C ILE A 6 -5.58 -1.43 -11.67
N LYS A 7 -6.61 -0.95 -12.38
CA LYS A 7 -6.61 -0.93 -13.85
C LYS A 7 -5.47 -0.08 -14.41
N LYS A 8 -5.21 1.10 -13.82
CA LYS A 8 -4.06 1.94 -14.21
C LYS A 8 -2.72 1.23 -13.98
N ALA A 9 -2.55 0.57 -12.83
CA ALA A 9 -1.36 -0.22 -12.51
C ALA A 9 -1.18 -1.41 -13.47
N ALA A 10 -2.25 -2.14 -13.80
CA ALA A 10 -2.22 -3.19 -14.81
C ALA A 10 -1.80 -2.65 -16.19
N GLY A 11 -2.19 -1.42 -16.53
CA GLY A 11 -1.75 -0.72 -17.75
C GLY A 11 -0.24 -0.41 -17.78
N LEU A 12 0.44 -0.36 -16.63
CA LEU A 12 1.90 -0.15 -16.56
C LEU A 12 2.69 -1.42 -16.90
N LEU A 13 2.08 -2.62 -16.79
CA LEU A 13 2.76 -3.89 -17.04
C LEU A 13 3.33 -3.96 -18.47
N ARG A 14 2.50 -3.67 -19.48
CA ARG A 14 2.91 -3.71 -20.88
C ARG A 14 4.04 -2.72 -21.19
N LYS A 15 3.96 -1.50 -20.63
CA LYS A 15 4.97 -0.45 -20.83
C LYS A 15 6.34 -0.84 -20.26
N ASN A 16 6.35 -1.63 -19.19
CA ASN A 16 7.57 -2.05 -18.49
C ASN A 16 8.01 -3.48 -18.83
N ASN A 17 7.38 -4.12 -19.82
CA ASN A 17 7.69 -5.48 -20.24
C ASN A 17 7.58 -6.50 -19.09
N LEU A 18 6.52 -6.37 -18.29
CA LEU A 18 6.17 -7.19 -17.14
C LEU A 18 4.89 -7.99 -17.40
N ASP A 19 4.80 -9.16 -16.78
CA ASP A 19 3.61 -10.00 -16.78
C ASP A 19 2.84 -9.86 -15.46
N VAL A 20 3.56 -9.64 -14.36
CA VAL A 20 3.02 -9.47 -13.01
C VAL A 20 3.75 -8.32 -12.31
N LEU A 21 3.02 -7.55 -11.51
CA LEU A 21 3.57 -6.59 -10.55
C LEU A 21 3.28 -7.09 -9.14
N LEU A 22 4.33 -7.24 -8.34
CA LEU A 22 4.28 -7.64 -6.93
C LEU A 22 4.49 -6.39 -6.06
N ILE A 23 3.44 -5.97 -5.36
CA ILE A 23 3.42 -4.80 -4.49
C ILE A 23 3.42 -5.26 -3.04
N THR A 24 4.44 -4.86 -2.30
CA THR A 24 4.66 -5.24 -0.89
C THR A 24 4.78 -4.04 0.04
N GLU A 25 5.03 -2.85 -0.49
CA GLU A 25 5.03 -1.63 0.30
C GLU A 25 3.59 -1.30 0.75
N ILE A 26 3.38 -1.11 2.05
CA ILE A 26 2.03 -1.08 2.63
C ILE A 26 1.23 0.17 2.24
N ASN A 27 1.88 1.31 1.99
CA ASN A 27 1.22 2.52 1.50
C ASN A 27 0.74 2.36 0.05
N HIS A 28 1.50 1.63 -0.79
CA HIS A 28 1.13 1.27 -2.16
C HIS A 28 0.02 0.23 -2.15
N VAL A 29 0.09 -0.78 -1.28
CA VAL A 29 -1.01 -1.72 -1.03
C VAL A 29 -2.27 -0.96 -0.65
N ARG A 30 -2.21 -0.03 0.30
CA ARG A 30 -3.33 0.83 0.71
C ARG A 30 -3.84 1.69 -0.43
N TYR A 31 -2.94 2.33 -1.19
CA TYR A 31 -3.30 3.18 -2.33
C TYR A 31 -4.05 2.37 -3.40
N LEU A 32 -3.57 1.17 -3.73
CA LEU A 32 -4.11 0.33 -4.78
C LEU A 32 -5.36 -0.47 -4.36
N SER A 33 -5.46 -0.91 -3.10
CA SER A 33 -6.52 -1.82 -2.64
C SER A 33 -7.52 -1.17 -1.68
N GLY A 34 -7.19 -0.02 -1.08
CA GLY A 34 -7.98 0.63 -0.03
C GLY A 34 -7.80 0.03 1.37
N PHE A 35 -7.04 -1.05 1.51
CA PHE A 35 -6.79 -1.73 2.78
C PHE A 35 -6.04 -0.85 3.78
N THR A 36 -6.50 -0.84 5.03
CA THR A 36 -5.93 0.01 6.09
C THR A 36 -5.14 -0.74 7.15
N GLY A 37 -5.06 -2.07 7.06
CA GLY A 37 -4.24 -2.88 7.96
C GLY A 37 -2.76 -2.79 7.65
N SER A 38 -1.95 -3.52 8.43
CA SER A 38 -0.48 -3.44 8.37
C SER A 38 0.21 -4.65 7.76
N ASN A 39 -0.54 -5.64 7.26
CA ASN A 39 0.01 -6.77 6.53
C ASN A 39 -0.81 -7.08 5.28
N GLY A 40 -0.19 -7.02 4.11
CA GLY A 40 -0.86 -7.33 2.86
C GLY A 40 0.09 -7.27 1.66
N ILE A 41 -0.22 -8.04 0.63
CA ILE A 41 0.47 -8.03 -0.66
C ILE A 41 -0.58 -7.86 -1.75
N VAL A 42 -0.32 -6.99 -2.72
CA VAL A 42 -1.13 -6.88 -3.94
C VAL A 42 -0.35 -7.48 -5.10
N VAL A 43 -0.99 -8.35 -5.86
CA VAL A 43 -0.42 -8.99 -7.05
C VAL A 43 -1.29 -8.66 -8.24
N ILE A 44 -0.74 -8.00 -9.25
CA ILE A 44 -1.48 -7.51 -10.42
C ILE A 44 -0.93 -8.17 -11.67
N SER A 45 -1.81 -8.79 -12.45
CA SER A 45 -1.57 -9.18 -13.84
C SER A 45 -2.50 -8.39 -14.78
N PRO A 46 -2.39 -8.51 -16.12
CA PRO A 46 -3.21 -7.73 -17.04
C PRO A 46 -4.72 -7.90 -16.83
N ASN A 47 -5.15 -9.09 -16.39
CA ASN A 47 -6.57 -9.44 -16.30
C ASN A 47 -7.02 -9.89 -14.90
N LYS A 48 -6.09 -10.15 -13.97
CA LYS A 48 -6.41 -10.63 -12.62
C LYS A 48 -5.64 -9.82 -11.59
N SER A 49 -6.25 -9.58 -10.44
CA SER A 49 -5.60 -8.92 -9.32
C SER A 49 -5.98 -9.60 -8.02
N PHE A 50 -4.98 -9.82 -7.17
CA PHE A 50 -5.12 -10.53 -5.91
C PHE A 50 -4.62 -9.66 -4.78
N PHE A 51 -5.26 -9.81 -3.62
CA PHE A 51 -4.80 -9.25 -2.36
C PHE A 51 -4.61 -10.41 -1.39
N LEU A 52 -3.42 -10.55 -0.84
CA LEU A 52 -3.06 -11.61 0.09
C LEU A 52 -2.84 -11.01 1.47
N THR A 53 -3.41 -11.64 2.50
CA THR A 53 -3.18 -11.27 3.91
C THR A 53 -3.27 -12.51 4.80
N ASP A 54 -2.88 -12.38 6.07
CA ASP A 54 -3.11 -13.41 7.09
C ASP A 54 -4.50 -13.33 7.74
N PHE A 55 -4.82 -14.34 8.56
CA PHE A 55 -6.11 -14.52 9.22
C PHE A 55 -6.56 -13.35 10.10
N ARG A 56 -5.64 -12.57 10.68
CA ARG A 56 -5.97 -11.43 11.56
C ARG A 56 -6.79 -10.37 10.82
N TYR A 57 -6.55 -10.22 9.52
CA TYR A 57 -7.22 -9.24 8.68
C TYR A 57 -8.33 -9.81 7.82
N LYS A 58 -8.79 -11.05 8.06
CA LYS A 58 -9.85 -11.70 7.27
C LYS A 58 -11.11 -10.84 7.16
N VAL A 59 -11.63 -10.36 8.29
CA VAL A 59 -12.85 -9.55 8.32
C VAL A 59 -12.63 -8.17 7.72
N GLN A 60 -11.49 -7.54 8.03
CA GLN A 60 -11.17 -6.19 7.56
C GLN A 60 -10.94 -6.15 6.05
N SER A 61 -10.15 -7.08 5.51
CA SER A 61 -9.84 -7.15 4.08
C SER A 61 -11.09 -7.37 3.24
N GLN A 62 -12.04 -8.19 3.68
CA GLN A 62 -13.32 -8.38 2.99
C GLN A 62 -14.18 -7.11 2.90
N LYS A 63 -14.04 -6.17 3.85
CA LYS A 63 -14.79 -4.91 3.87
C LYS A 63 -14.10 -3.80 3.08
N GLU A 64 -12.77 -3.75 3.15
CA GLU A 64 -11.99 -2.61 2.65
C GLU A 64 -11.44 -2.82 1.24
N VAL A 65 -11.02 -4.05 0.91
CA VAL A 65 -10.32 -4.35 -0.34
C VAL A 65 -11.29 -4.29 -1.51
N LYS A 66 -10.94 -3.48 -2.51
CA LYS A 66 -11.70 -3.34 -3.76
C LYS A 66 -10.80 -3.61 -4.96
N GLY A 67 -11.37 -4.22 -6.00
CA GLY A 67 -10.68 -4.49 -7.26
C GLY A 67 -9.68 -5.66 -7.22
N CYS A 68 -9.53 -6.33 -6.08
CA CYS A 68 -8.73 -7.55 -5.92
C CYS A 68 -9.59 -8.71 -5.41
N LYS A 69 -9.24 -9.93 -5.83
CA LYS A 69 -9.67 -11.15 -5.14
C LYS A 69 -8.87 -11.31 -3.84
N VAL A 70 -9.55 -11.29 -2.70
CA VAL A 70 -8.94 -11.49 -1.38
C VAL A 70 -8.61 -12.96 -1.17
N ILE A 71 -7.37 -13.24 -0.74
CA ILE A 71 -6.87 -14.57 -0.38
C ILE A 71 -6.31 -14.48 1.04
N ILE A 72 -6.78 -15.39 1.90
CA ILE A 72 -6.30 -15.50 3.27
C ILE A 72 -5.27 -16.62 3.32
N ALA A 73 -4.02 -16.25 3.59
CA ALA A 73 -2.93 -17.19 3.71
C ALA A 73 -3.10 -18.05 4.96
N SER A 74 -2.93 -19.37 4.79
CA SER A 74 -3.04 -20.34 5.88
C SER A 74 -1.78 -20.39 6.76
N ARG A 75 -0.63 -20.01 6.19
CA ARG A 75 0.68 -19.98 6.85
C ARG A 75 1.37 -18.64 6.61
N GLN A 76 2.33 -18.60 5.69
CA GLN A 76 3.06 -17.39 5.32
C GLN A 76 2.46 -16.80 4.04
N LEU A 77 2.39 -15.47 3.94
CA LEU A 77 1.82 -14.81 2.76
C LEU A 77 2.58 -15.22 1.48
N LEU A 78 3.90 -15.33 1.57
CA LEU A 78 4.75 -15.60 0.42
C LEU A 78 4.56 -17.00 -0.15
N THR A 79 4.26 -17.99 0.71
CA THR A 79 4.08 -19.38 0.26
C THR A 79 2.79 -19.59 -0.55
N GLU A 80 1.86 -18.65 -0.48
CA GLU A 80 0.62 -18.68 -1.28
C GLU A 80 0.82 -18.05 -2.67
N LEU A 81 1.93 -17.32 -2.91
CA LEU A 81 2.19 -16.69 -4.20
C LEU A 81 2.22 -17.70 -5.36
N PRO A 82 2.98 -18.81 -5.32
CA PRO A 82 3.01 -19.78 -6.43
C PRO A 82 1.66 -20.40 -6.76
N MET A 83 0.74 -20.42 -5.79
CA MET A 83 -0.60 -20.99 -5.96
C MET A 83 -1.52 -20.08 -6.79
N LEU A 84 -1.13 -18.83 -7.05
CA LEU A 84 -1.94 -17.91 -7.84
C LEU A 84 -1.92 -18.31 -9.32
N PRO A 85 -3.09 -18.37 -9.99
CA PRO A 85 -3.22 -18.79 -11.39
C PRO A 85 -2.85 -17.65 -12.37
N ILE A 86 -1.67 -17.09 -12.17
CA ILE A 86 -1.02 -16.01 -12.94
C ILE A 86 0.49 -16.24 -13.09
N PHE A 87 1.10 -17.12 -12.30
CA PHE A 87 2.49 -17.49 -12.47
C PHE A 87 2.60 -18.69 -13.42
N SER A 88 3.45 -18.54 -14.44
CA SER A 88 3.88 -19.59 -15.36
C SER A 88 5.42 -19.60 -15.47
N LYS A 89 5.98 -20.56 -16.20
CA LYS A 89 7.41 -20.55 -16.53
C LYS A 89 7.80 -19.22 -17.18
N ARG A 90 8.92 -18.65 -16.75
CA ARG A 90 9.49 -17.38 -17.24
C ARG A 90 8.57 -16.15 -17.08
N THR A 91 7.70 -16.15 -16.06
CA THR A 91 6.91 -14.96 -15.73
C THR A 91 7.83 -13.80 -15.36
N ARG A 92 7.65 -12.63 -15.97
CA ARG A 92 8.40 -11.42 -15.66
C ARG A 92 7.71 -10.67 -14.54
N ILE A 93 8.26 -10.74 -13.35
CA ILE A 93 7.69 -10.18 -12.12
C ILE A 93 8.40 -8.87 -11.80
N GLY A 94 7.68 -7.77 -11.91
CA GLY A 94 8.12 -6.48 -11.39
C GLY A 94 8.01 -6.47 -9.86
N PHE A 95 9.05 -6.01 -9.18
CA PHE A 95 9.01 -5.77 -7.74
C PHE A 95 9.51 -4.36 -7.41
N GLU A 96 9.10 -3.84 -6.27
CA GLU A 96 9.40 -2.46 -5.85
C GLU A 96 10.81 -2.38 -5.24
N ALA A 97 11.82 -2.16 -6.10
CA ALA A 97 13.23 -2.26 -5.72
C ALA A 97 13.63 -1.24 -4.63
N ASP A 98 12.91 -0.13 -4.55
CA ASP A 98 13.11 0.90 -3.52
C ASP A 98 12.69 0.45 -2.11
N PHE A 99 11.86 -0.60 -1.99
CA PHE A 99 11.27 -1.04 -0.72
C PHE A 99 11.56 -2.51 -0.37
N VAL A 100 11.81 -3.34 -1.37
CA VAL A 100 12.05 -4.77 -1.17
C VAL A 100 13.48 -5.00 -0.70
N SER A 101 13.63 -5.53 0.53
CA SER A 101 14.93 -5.95 1.04
C SER A 101 15.55 -7.08 0.20
N VAL A 102 16.88 -7.16 0.18
CA VAL A 102 17.61 -8.26 -0.47
C VAL A 102 17.13 -9.62 0.03
N ASN A 103 16.91 -9.76 1.34
CA ASN A 103 16.40 -11.01 1.93
C ASN A 103 15.00 -11.38 1.41
N SER A 104 14.10 -10.40 1.28
CA SER A 104 12.77 -10.62 0.69
C SER A 104 12.86 -11.06 -0.77
N LEU A 105 13.73 -10.42 -1.55
CA LEU A 105 13.97 -10.79 -2.95
C LEU A 105 14.52 -12.22 -3.07
N THR A 106 15.46 -12.62 -2.21
CA THR A 106 15.98 -14.00 -2.16
C THR A 106 14.85 -15.00 -1.93
N LYS A 107 13.99 -14.75 -0.95
CA LYS A 107 12.82 -15.61 -0.67
C LYS A 107 11.85 -15.66 -1.85
N PHE A 108 11.62 -14.56 -2.55
CA PHE A 108 10.77 -14.57 -3.74
C PHE A 108 11.35 -15.46 -4.84
N LYS A 109 12.67 -15.41 -5.05
CA LYS A 109 13.37 -16.25 -6.02
C LYS A 109 13.36 -17.73 -5.64
N GLU A 110 13.45 -18.06 -4.35
CA GLU A 110 13.34 -19.45 -3.87
C GLU A 110 11.95 -20.03 -4.11
N ILE A 111 10.91 -19.22 -3.89
CA ILE A 111 9.50 -19.62 -4.00
C ILE A 111 9.02 -19.65 -5.47
N LEU A 112 9.61 -18.80 -6.34
CA LEU A 112 9.31 -18.71 -7.77
C LEU A 112 10.61 -18.83 -8.59
N PRO A 113 11.26 -20.01 -8.62
CA PRO A 113 12.58 -20.18 -9.22
C PRO A 113 12.59 -20.02 -10.74
N ASP A 114 11.46 -20.30 -11.40
CA ASP A 114 11.31 -20.18 -12.85
C ASP A 114 10.94 -18.75 -13.32
N ALA A 115 10.79 -17.79 -12.41
CA ALA A 115 10.38 -16.43 -12.72
C ALA A 115 11.58 -15.48 -12.92
N GLU A 116 11.41 -14.49 -13.79
CA GLU A 116 12.36 -13.41 -14.00
C GLU A 116 11.95 -12.20 -13.16
N PHE A 117 12.69 -11.92 -12.08
CA PHE A 117 12.44 -10.76 -11.23
C PHE A 117 13.09 -9.51 -11.82
N LYS A 118 12.26 -8.52 -12.16
CA LYS A 118 12.69 -7.24 -12.71
C LYS A 118 12.53 -6.13 -11.68
N PRO A 119 13.60 -5.40 -11.34
CA PRO A 119 13.49 -4.26 -10.45
C PRO A 119 12.64 -3.19 -11.13
N THR A 120 11.72 -2.61 -10.37
CA THR A 120 10.93 -1.45 -10.77
C THR A 120 11.05 -0.37 -9.71
N THR A 121 11.07 0.88 -10.15
CA THR A 121 11.15 2.06 -9.27
C THR A 121 10.03 3.02 -9.64
N GLN A 122 9.43 3.65 -8.62
CA GLN A 122 8.45 4.73 -8.77
C GLN A 122 7.19 4.41 -9.62
N LEU A 123 6.84 3.14 -9.86
CA LEU A 123 5.68 2.79 -10.70
C LEU A 123 4.36 3.19 -10.05
N VAL A 124 4.16 2.86 -8.77
CA VAL A 124 2.90 3.18 -8.06
C VAL A 124 2.87 4.65 -7.70
N GLU A 125 4.02 5.24 -7.39
CA GLU A 125 4.23 6.65 -7.10
C GLU A 125 3.87 7.53 -8.30
N SER A 126 4.19 7.09 -9.51
CA SER A 126 3.77 7.77 -10.74
C SER A 126 2.23 7.85 -10.88
N LEU A 127 1.49 6.91 -10.27
CA LEU A 127 0.04 6.94 -10.24
C LEU A 127 -0.50 7.85 -9.12
N SER A 128 0.20 7.90 -7.98
CA SER A 128 -0.23 8.67 -6.80
C SER A 128 0.22 10.13 -6.84
N ILE A 129 1.06 10.54 -7.80
CA ILE A 129 1.53 11.92 -7.95
C ILE A 129 0.36 12.88 -8.20
N VAL A 130 -0.56 12.52 -9.11
CA VAL A 130 -1.80 13.27 -9.38
C VAL A 130 -2.91 12.71 -8.52
N LYS A 131 -3.39 13.52 -7.58
CA LYS A 131 -4.41 13.13 -6.61
C LYS A 131 -5.79 13.15 -7.27
N ASP A 132 -6.62 12.18 -6.95
CA ASP A 132 -8.03 12.24 -7.30
C ASP A 132 -8.83 13.18 -6.37
N ALA A 133 -10.08 13.46 -6.72
CA ALA A 133 -10.93 14.38 -5.97
C ALA A 133 -11.16 13.94 -4.51
N GLU A 134 -11.17 12.63 -4.25
CA GLU A 134 -11.33 12.08 -2.90
C GLU A 134 -10.07 12.32 -2.06
N GLU A 135 -8.89 12.08 -2.63
CA GLU A 135 -7.61 12.33 -1.99
C GLU A 135 -7.45 13.80 -1.64
N ILE A 136 -7.74 14.70 -2.59
CA ILE A 136 -7.72 16.15 -2.36
C ILE A 136 -8.68 16.52 -1.22
N ARG A 137 -9.90 15.96 -1.21
CA ARG A 137 -10.88 16.23 -0.15
C ARG A 137 -10.36 15.78 1.22
N ARG A 138 -9.72 14.62 1.30
CA ARG A 138 -9.12 14.09 2.55
C ARG A 138 -7.94 14.93 3.02
N VAL A 139 -7.04 15.33 2.13
CA VAL A 139 -5.92 16.24 2.45
C VAL A 139 -6.45 17.57 2.98
N LYS A 140 -7.43 18.18 2.31
CA LYS A 140 -8.09 19.41 2.79
C LYS A 140 -8.76 19.25 4.15
N LYS A 141 -9.27 18.06 4.48
CA LYS A 141 -9.80 17.78 5.82
C LYS A 141 -8.67 17.69 6.85
N ALA A 142 -7.58 17.01 6.54
CA ALA A 142 -6.41 16.90 7.42
C ALA A 142 -5.81 18.28 7.73
N VAL A 143 -5.64 19.13 6.71
CA VAL A 143 -5.16 20.52 6.90
C VAL A 143 -6.09 21.31 7.83
N ARG A 144 -7.41 21.23 7.63
CA ARG A 144 -8.38 21.90 8.52
C ARG A 144 -8.31 21.44 9.98
N ILE A 145 -8.04 20.16 10.22
CA ILE A 145 -7.84 19.63 11.57
C ILE A 145 -6.56 20.21 12.18
N ALA A 146 -5.47 20.23 11.41
CA ALA A 146 -4.19 20.79 11.83
C ALA A 146 -4.29 22.29 12.12
N ASP A 147 -4.92 23.07 11.24
CA ASP A 147 -5.12 24.52 11.41
C ASP A 147 -5.90 24.83 12.69
N LYS A 148 -6.96 24.06 12.95
CA LYS A 148 -7.78 24.23 14.16
C LYS A 148 -7.00 23.86 15.43
N ALA A 149 -6.31 22.72 15.42
CA ALA A 149 -5.51 22.29 16.56
C ALA A 149 -4.36 23.29 16.85
N PHE A 150 -3.74 23.84 15.80
CA PHE A 150 -2.73 24.87 15.91
C PHE A 150 -3.29 26.19 16.46
N ALA A 151 -4.45 26.65 15.99
CA ALA A 151 -5.07 27.85 16.56
C ALA A 151 -5.33 27.70 18.07
N GLU A 152 -5.78 26.52 18.51
CA GLU A 152 -6.03 26.24 19.93
C GLU A 152 -4.75 26.08 20.78
N ILE A 153 -3.59 25.78 20.19
CA ILE A 153 -2.33 25.59 20.95
C ILE A 153 -1.66 26.92 21.29
N LEU A 154 -1.92 27.98 20.53
CA LEU A 154 -1.27 29.29 20.70
C LEU A 154 -1.54 29.89 22.09
N ASP A 155 -2.71 29.64 22.67
CA ASP A 155 -3.06 30.11 24.03
C ASP A 155 -2.30 29.37 25.14
N ILE A 156 -1.70 28.22 24.82
CA ILE A 156 -0.99 27.36 25.77
C ILE A 156 0.50 27.68 25.76
N ILE A 157 1.08 28.00 24.60
CA ILE A 157 2.52 28.20 24.44
C ILE A 157 2.99 29.43 25.24
N LYS A 158 3.86 29.21 26.24
CA LYS A 158 4.49 30.25 27.04
C LYS A 158 5.82 29.75 27.66
N PRO A 159 6.72 30.65 28.08
CA PRO A 159 7.95 30.27 28.77
C PRO A 159 7.68 29.34 29.96
N GLY A 160 8.51 28.31 30.11
CA GLY A 160 8.42 27.33 31.19
C GLY A 160 7.62 26.06 30.87
N ILE A 161 6.96 25.98 29.70
CA ILE A 161 6.33 24.73 29.23
C ILE A 161 7.33 23.93 28.40
N ALA A 162 7.39 22.60 28.63
CA ALA A 162 8.25 21.73 27.85
C ALA A 162 7.65 21.45 26.45
N GLU A 163 8.50 21.39 25.43
CA GLU A 163 8.09 21.13 24.04
C GLU A 163 7.28 19.83 23.89
N LYS A 164 7.63 18.79 24.66
CA LYS A 164 6.91 17.51 24.68
C LYS A 164 5.46 17.63 25.12
N ASP A 165 5.16 18.56 26.03
CA ASP A 165 3.81 18.74 26.59
C ASP A 165 2.93 19.48 25.57
N ILE A 166 3.51 20.43 24.83
CA ILE A 166 2.87 21.09 23.69
C ILE A 166 2.57 20.06 22.58
N ALA A 167 3.53 19.19 22.26
CA ALA A 167 3.33 18.14 21.25
C ALA A 167 2.21 17.17 21.63
N LEU A 168 2.15 16.75 22.90
CA LEU A 168 1.10 15.85 23.40
C LEU A 168 -0.29 16.51 23.33
N GLU A 169 -0.40 17.77 23.73
CA GLU A 169 -1.65 18.51 23.65
C GLU A 169 -2.10 18.72 22.21
N LEU A 170 -1.16 19.01 21.30
CA LEU A 170 -1.45 19.13 19.87
C LEU A 170 -1.97 17.79 19.29
N GLU A 171 -1.35 16.66 19.64
CA GLU A 171 -1.82 15.33 19.23
C GLU A 171 -3.22 15.04 19.77
N TYR A 172 -3.46 15.32 21.06
CA TYR A 172 -4.77 15.15 21.68
C TYR A 172 -5.84 15.97 20.97
N LYS A 173 -5.58 17.26 20.72
CA LYS A 173 -6.49 18.16 20.01
C LYS A 173 -6.79 17.67 18.60
N MET A 174 -5.77 17.28 17.83
CA MET A 174 -5.97 16.74 16.48
C MET A 174 -6.80 15.46 16.46
N ARG A 175 -6.64 14.56 17.45
CA ARG A 175 -7.42 13.31 17.54
C ARG A 175 -8.88 13.52 17.95
N LYS A 176 -9.17 14.63 18.64
CA LYS A 176 -10.52 14.99 19.09
C LYS A 176 -11.41 15.59 17.98
N LEU A 177 -10.79 16.11 16.91
CA LEU A 177 -11.43 16.81 15.78
C LEU A 177 -11.71 15.88 14.58
#